data_AF-A0A7W7ZD26-F1
#
_entry.id   AF-A0A7W7ZD26-F1
#
_cell.length_a   1.000
_cell.length_b   1.000
_cell.length_c   1.000
_cell.angle_alpha   90.00
_cell.angle_beta   90.00
_cell.angle_gamma   90.00
#
_symmetry.space_group_name_H-M   'P 1'
#
loop_
_entity.id
_entity.type
_entity.pdbx_description
1 polymer ?
#
loop_
_entity_poly.entity_id
_entity_poly.type
_entity_poly.pdbx_seq_one_letter_code
_entity_poly.pdbx_strand_id
1 'polypeptide(L)' 'MTGLSFDLVKAGGSGRKFIHPITGGTLFLHQPHPANVLKAYQVRDAIELLKREGFL' A
#
# COMPACT_ATOMS: atom_id res chain seq x y z
N MET A 1 3.50 4.80 -2.56
CA MET A 1 4.43 3.82 -3.19
C MET A 1 4.66 4.08 -4.68
N THR A 2 4.13 5.17 -5.25
CA THR A 2 4.38 5.54 -6.65
C THR A 2 5.86 5.80 -6.94
N GLY A 3 6.62 6.32 -5.97
CA GLY A 3 8.08 6.43 -6.06
C GLY A 3 8.85 5.09 -6.03
N LEU A 4 8.15 3.97 -5.80
CA LEU A 4 8.69 2.60 -5.85
C LEU A 4 8.02 1.79 -6.98
N SER A 5 7.51 2.48 -8.00
CA SER A 5 6.85 1.87 -9.16
C SER A 5 5.55 1.10 -8.86
N PHE A 6 4.87 1.38 -7.75
CA PHE A 6 3.52 0.85 -7.51
C PHE A 6 2.45 1.83 -7.98
N ASP A 7 1.52 1.34 -8.77
CA ASP A 7 0.34 2.08 -9.22
C ASP A 7 -0.73 2.10 -8.12
N LEU A 8 -1.31 3.27 -7.88
CA LEU A 8 -2.44 3.42 -6.98
C LEU A 8 -3.75 3.21 -7.73
N VAL A 9 -4.41 2.09 -7.43
CA VAL A 9 -5.78 1.81 -7.85
C VAL A 9 -6.74 2.22 -6.72
N LYS A 10 -7.61 3.19 -7.00
CA LYS A 10 -8.70 3.59 -6.11
C LYS A 10 -9.97 2.87 -6.54
N ALA A 11 -10.50 2.00 -5.69
CA ALA A 11 -11.90 1.57 -5.78
C ALA A 11 -12.78 2.58 -5.03
N GLY A 12 -14.10 2.55 -5.26
CA GLY A 12 -15.05 3.41 -4.53
C GLY A 12 -14.84 3.36 -3.00
N GLY A 13 -15.06 4.48 -2.32
CA GLY A 13 -14.87 4.60 -0.87
C GLY A 13 -13.42 4.83 -0.41
N SER A 14 -13.09 4.36 0.79
CA SER A 14 -11.80 4.60 1.46
C SER A 14 -10.72 3.58 1.09
N GLY A 15 -11.00 2.58 0.25
CA GLY A 15 -10.01 1.59 -0.15
C GLY A 15 -8.88 2.18 -1.00
N ARG A 16 -7.64 1.78 -0.72
CA ARG A 16 -6.43 2.14 -1.48
C ARG A 16 -5.69 0.86 -1.81
N LYS A 17 -5.54 0.54 -3.10
CA LYS A 17 -4.79 -0.62 -3.57
C LYS A 17 -3.53 -0.14 -4.29
N PHE A 18 -2.36 -0.61 -3.88
CA PHE A 18 -1.09 -0.37 -4.58
C PHE A 18 -0.68 -1.65 -5.28
N ILE A 19 -0.31 -1.57 -6.56
CA ILE A 19 0.06 -2.74 -7.38
C ILE A 19 1.38 -2.44 -8.09
N HIS A 20 2.39 -3.29 -7.93
CA HIS A 20 3.59 -3.22 -8.74
C HIS A 20 3.32 -3.92 -10.09
N PRO A 21 3.41 -3.23 -11.23
CA PRO A 21 2.94 -3.75 -12.51
C PRO A 21 3.79 -4.91 -13.04
N ILE A 22 5.06 -5.00 -12.63
CA ILE A 22 6.00 -6.03 -13.11
C ILE A 22 5.90 -7.30 -12.26
N THR A 23 5.88 -7.17 -10.93
CA THR A 23 5.92 -8.32 -10.00
C THR A 23 4.55 -8.77 -9.55
N GLY A 24 3.51 -7.95 -9.74
CA GLY A 24 2.17 -8.18 -9.21
C GLY A 24 2.05 -7.95 -7.70
N GLY A 25 3.13 -7.54 -7.03
CA GLY A 25 3.14 -7.21 -5.61
C GLY A 25 2.02 -6.24 -5.27
N THR A 26 1.16 -6.60 -4.31
CA THR A 26 -0.07 -5.85 -4.03
C THR A 26 -0.19 -5.52 -2.55
N LEU A 27 -0.50 -4.27 -2.23
CA LEU A 27 -0.86 -3.80 -0.88
C LEU A 27 -2.28 -3.23 -0.88
N PHE A 28 -3.10 -3.66 0.08
CA PHE A 28 -4.41 -3.07 0.32
C PHE A 28 -4.39 -2.28 1.63
N LEU A 29 -4.74 -0.99 1.56
CA LEU A 29 -4.85 -0.11 2.71
C LEU A 29 -6.24 0.49 2.77
N HIS A 30 -6.73 0.72 3.98
CA HIS A 30 -7.82 1.67 4.20
C HIS A 30 -7.25 3.08 4.33
N GLN A 31 -7.89 4.05 3.66
CA GLN A 31 -7.63 5.46 3.89
C GLN A 31 -7.98 5.78 5.35
N PRO A 32 -7.05 6.37 6.10
CA PRO A 32 -7.33 6.88 7.43
C PRO A 32 -8.49 7.87 7.41
N HIS A 33 -9.47 7.64 8.29
CA HIS A 33 -10.60 8.52 8.51
C HIS A 33 -11.13 8.28 9.94
N PRO A 34 -11.54 9.32 10.70
CA PRO A 34 -11.56 10.75 10.34
C PRO A 34 -10.21 11.45 10.41
N ALA A 35 -9.27 10.93 11.20
CA ALA A 35 -7.93 11.48 11.31
C ALA A 35 -7.00 10.91 10.22
N ASN A 36 -6.05 11.72 9.75
CA ASN A 36 -5.01 11.31 8.80
C ASN A 36 -3.89 10.50 9.48
N VAL A 37 -4.25 9.47 10.26
CA VAL A 37 -3.32 8.62 11.01
C VAL A 37 -3.49 7.17 10.58
N LEU A 38 -2.44 6.58 10.00
CA LEU A 38 -2.42 5.16 9.68
C LEU A 38 -2.30 4.31 10.95
N LYS A 39 -3.01 3.18 10.98
CA LYS A 39 -2.87 2.22 12.07
C LYS A 39 -1.55 1.46 11.92
N ALA A 40 -0.93 1.08 13.04
CA ALA A 40 0.37 0.43 13.05
C ALA A 40 0.44 -0.85 12.18
N TYR A 41 -0.64 -1.63 12.10
CA TYR A 41 -0.67 -2.82 11.24
C TYR A 41 -0.51 -2.47 9.76
N GLN A 42 -1.12 -1.38 9.29
CA GLN A 42 -1.00 -0.95 7.89
C GLN A 42 0.44 -0.59 7.51
N VAL A 43 1.20 -0.07 8.49
CA VAL A 43 2.63 0.21 8.32
C VAL A 43 3.43 -1.09 8.28
N ARG A 44 3.10 -2.07 9.14
CA ARG A 44 3.76 -3.39 9.14
C ARG A 44 3.52 -4.13 7.83
N ASP A 45 2.30 -4.13 7.32
CA ASP A 45 1.95 -4.76 6.03
C ASP A 45 2.75 -4.14 4.87
N ALA A 46 2.91 -2.81 4.89
CA ALA A 46 3.72 -2.11 3.91
C ALA A 46 5.20 -2.50 3.99
N ILE A 47 5.77 -2.59 5.20
CA ILE A 47 7.16 -3.01 5.41
C ILE A 47 7.38 -4.46 4.96
N GLU A 48 6.46 -5.36 5.30
CA GLU A 48 6.56 -6.77 4.92
C GLU A 48 6.54 -6.94 3.40
N LEU A 49 5.63 -6.25 2.71
CA LEU A 49 5.60 -6.22 1.26
C LEU A 49 6.93 -5.72 0.70
N LEU A 50 7.42 -4.57 1.16
CA LEU A 50 8.65 -3.98 0.63
C LEU A 50 9.87 -4.88 0.85
N LYS A 51 9.96 -5.60 1.97
CA LYS A 51 11.01 -6.61 2.20
C LYS A 51 10.92 -7.76 1.21
N ARG A 52 9.71 -8.29 1.00
CA ARG A 52 9.48 -9.39 0.06
C ARG A 52 9.82 -9.00 -1.39
N GLU A 53 9.54 -7.76 -1.76
CA GLU A 53 9.79 -7.22 -3.11
C GLU A 53 11.24 -6.69 -3.28
N GLY A 54 12.08 -6.77 -2.23
CA GLY A 54 13.49 -6.39 -2.29
C GLY A 54 13.79 -4.89 -2.24
N PHE A 55 12.85 -4.08 -1.76
CA PHE A 55 13.02 -2.64 -1.57
C PHE A 55 13.51 -2.26 -0.16
N LEU A 56 13.49 -3.20 0.79
CA LEU A 56 13.93 -3.08 2.19
C LEU A 56 14.62 -4.37 2.64
#